data_AF-A0A532C1P1-F1
#
_entry.id   AF-A0A532C1P1-F1
#
_cell.length_a   1.000
_cell.length_b   1.000
_cell.length_c   1.000
_cell.angle_alpha   90.00
_cell.angle_beta   90.00
_cell.angle_gamma   90.00
#
_symmetry.space_group_name_H-M   'P 1'
#
loop_
_entity.id
_entity.type
_entity.pdbx_description
1 polymer ?
#
loop_
_entity_poly.entity_id
_entity_poly.type
_entity_poly.pdbx_seq_one_letter_code
_entity_poly.pdbx_strand_id
1 'polypeptide(L)'
;MHRLIGTFILSMLLLGLSGCSYLFYPRAGDYAMQAKGASGVETMVNLTNMMEATAAKAKGGKGVDTAFDDLHNQFHALNDAFCGVTEAQTKLPAYDLALTHKKELGAIFGRLWKFKGDQPQRDLHLDLLSTELKELRETLQTIK
;
A
#
# COMPACT_ATOMS: atom_id res chain seq x y z
N MET A 1 -13.25 -33.54 18.12
CA MET A 1 -11.98 -32.93 17.65
C MET A 1 -11.91 -32.79 16.13
N HIS A 2 -12.18 -33.82 15.32
CA HIS A 2 -12.18 -33.73 13.85
C HIS A 2 -13.09 -32.63 13.26
N ARG A 3 -14.28 -32.39 13.85
CA ARG A 3 -15.18 -31.31 13.44
C ARG A 3 -14.61 -29.89 13.69
N LEU A 4 -13.84 -29.71 14.76
CA LEU A 4 -13.20 -28.42 15.08
C LEU A 4 -12.03 -28.12 14.13
N ILE A 5 -11.26 -29.16 13.79
CA ILE A 5 -10.15 -29.06 12.84
C ILE A 5 -10.67 -28.73 11.42
N GLY A 6 -11.74 -29.39 10.98
CA GLY A 6 -12.36 -29.09 9.68
C GLY A 6 -12.92 -27.66 9.60
N THR A 7 -13.52 -27.17 10.68
CA THR A 7 -14.02 -25.79 10.74
C THR A 7 -12.87 -24.78 10.70
N PHE A 8 -11.78 -25.06 11.41
CA PHE A 8 -10.59 -24.20 11.43
C PHE A 8 -9.90 -24.10 10.07
N ILE A 9 -9.72 -25.23 9.38
CA ILE A 9 -9.13 -25.28 8.03
C ILE A 9 -10.02 -24.53 7.02
N LEU A 10 -11.34 -24.69 7.11
CA LEU A 10 -12.28 -23.99 6.23
C LEU A 10 -12.24 -22.47 6.48
N SER A 11 -12.17 -22.03 7.74
CA SER A 11 -11.98 -20.60 8.06
C SER A 11 -10.64 -20.05 7.58
N MET A 12 -9.53 -20.80 7.68
CA MET A 12 -8.24 -20.36 7.12
C MET A 12 -8.26 -20.30 5.58
N LEU A 13 -8.95 -21.22 4.91
CA LEU A 13 -9.12 -21.17 3.46
C LEU A 13 -9.96 -19.97 3.03
N LEU A 14 -11.04 -19.67 3.75
CA LEU A 14 -11.90 -18.51 3.46
C LEU A 14 -11.16 -17.18 3.68
N LEU A 15 -10.28 -17.10 4.68
CA LEU A 15 -9.38 -15.96 4.91
C LEU A 15 -8.27 -15.86 3.84
N GLY A 16 -7.87 -16.97 3.22
CA GLY A 16 -6.90 -16.98 2.12
C GLY A 16 -7.52 -16.63 0.76
N LEU A 17 -8.81 -16.94 0.56
CA LEU A 17 -9.57 -16.69 -0.68
C LEU A 17 -10.10 -15.26 -0.78
N SER A 18 -10.21 -14.51 0.32
CA SER A 18 -10.63 -13.11 0.29
C SER A 18 -9.56 -12.15 -0.24
N GLY A 19 -8.38 -12.65 -0.64
CA GLY A 19 -7.28 -11.83 -1.12
C GLY A 19 -6.73 -10.92 -0.03
N CYS A 20 -5.42 -10.97 0.20
CA CYS A 20 -4.68 -9.90 0.83
C CYS A 20 -5.06 -9.56 2.29
N SER A 21 -4.57 -10.35 3.24
CA SER A 21 -4.01 -9.94 4.55
C SER A 21 -4.67 -8.84 5.41
N TYR A 22 -5.95 -8.52 5.24
CA TYR A 22 -6.69 -7.51 6.03
C TYR A 22 -6.69 -7.78 7.54
N LEU A 23 -6.41 -9.02 7.97
CA LEU A 23 -6.20 -9.38 9.38
C LEU A 23 -5.05 -8.57 10.02
N PHE A 24 -4.01 -8.23 9.25
CA PHE A 24 -2.83 -7.52 9.72
C PHE A 24 -2.87 -6.01 9.46
N TYR A 25 -3.83 -5.53 8.67
CA TYR A 25 -4.03 -4.12 8.32
C TYR A 25 -5.54 -3.78 8.25
N PRO A 26 -6.23 -3.76 9.40
CA PRO A 26 -7.69 -3.70 9.44
C PRO A 26 -8.29 -2.44 8.80
N ARG A 27 -7.50 -1.36 8.63
CA ARG A 27 -7.96 -0.07 8.09
C ARG A 27 -7.59 0.15 6.62
N ALA A 28 -6.91 -0.79 5.96
CA ALA A 28 -6.57 -0.63 4.54
C ALA A 28 -7.83 -0.50 3.67
N GLY A 29 -8.89 -1.24 3.99
CA GLY A 29 -10.17 -1.16 3.28
C GLY A 29 -10.82 0.22 3.40
N ASP A 30 -10.71 0.87 4.57
CA ASP A 30 -11.23 2.22 4.79
C ASP A 30 -10.49 3.24 3.92
N TYR A 31 -9.17 3.15 3.84
CA TYR A 31 -8.36 4.04 2.99
C TYR A 31 -8.60 3.79 1.50
N ALA A 32 -8.75 2.52 1.07
CA ALA A 32 -9.13 2.18 -0.29
C ALA A 32 -10.50 2.77 -0.66
N MET A 33 -11.46 2.72 0.26
CA MET A 33 -12.78 3.31 0.08
C MET A 33 -12.72 4.85 0.02
N GLN A 34 -11.95 5.49 0.89
CA GLN A 34 -11.75 6.95 0.87
C GLN A 34 -11.09 7.44 -0.41
N ALA A 35 -10.15 6.66 -0.95
CA ALA A 35 -9.41 7.00 -2.17
C ALA A 35 -10.10 6.53 -3.46
N LYS A 36 -11.24 5.84 -3.36
CA LYS A 36 -11.91 5.22 -4.51
C LYS A 36 -12.17 6.24 -5.64
N GLY A 37 -11.59 5.96 -6.81
CA GLY A 37 -11.83 6.69 -8.05
C GLY A 37 -12.82 5.99 -8.98
N ALA A 38 -12.99 6.52 -10.19
CA ALA A 38 -13.77 5.92 -11.27
C ALA A 38 -13.12 4.65 -11.84
N SER A 39 -11.80 4.48 -11.66
CA SER A 39 -11.05 3.29 -12.05
C SER A 39 -10.08 2.83 -10.96
N GLY A 40 -9.51 1.62 -11.12
CA GLY A 40 -8.44 1.13 -10.25
C GLY A 40 -7.20 2.02 -10.30
N VAL A 41 -6.84 2.52 -11.50
CA VAL A 41 -5.72 3.47 -11.67
C VAL A 41 -5.98 4.78 -10.96
N GLU A 42 -7.18 5.34 -11.08
CA GLU A 42 -7.53 6.57 -10.35
C GLU A 42 -7.51 6.37 -8.83
N THR A 43 -7.94 5.20 -8.35
CA THR A 43 -7.84 4.85 -6.93
C THR A 43 -6.38 4.82 -6.46
N MET A 44 -5.47 4.25 -7.27
CA MET A 44 -4.03 4.27 -6.96
C MET A 44 -3.47 5.70 -6.93
N VAL A 45 -3.83 6.55 -7.90
CA VAL A 45 -3.43 7.97 -7.91
C VAL A 45 -3.89 8.67 -6.62
N ASN A 46 -5.14 8.48 -6.21
CA ASN A 46 -5.67 9.08 -4.99
C ASN A 46 -4.95 8.55 -3.74
N LEU A 47 -4.63 7.25 -3.68
CA LEU A 47 -3.86 6.66 -2.60
C LEU A 47 -2.44 7.24 -2.53
N THR A 48 -1.76 7.43 -3.68
CA THR A 48 -0.41 8.04 -3.67
C THR A 48 -0.42 9.47 -3.10
N ASN A 49 -1.43 10.29 -3.44
CA ASN A 49 -1.61 11.62 -2.85
C ASN A 49 -1.83 11.56 -1.34
N MET A 50 -2.71 10.65 -0.89
CA MET A 50 -3.03 10.46 0.52
C MET A 50 -1.80 10.01 1.33
N MET A 51 -1.01 9.09 0.76
CA MET A 51 0.23 8.59 1.35
C MET A 51 1.30 9.67 1.43
N GLU A 52 1.47 10.51 0.40
CA GLU A 52 2.41 11.63 0.40
C GLU A 52 2.08 12.61 1.54
N ALA A 53 0.80 12.97 1.70
CA ALA A 53 0.35 13.82 2.80
C ALA A 53 0.55 13.15 4.19
N THR A 54 0.37 11.83 4.28
CA THR A 54 0.53 11.08 5.53
C THR A 54 2.02 10.91 5.88
N ALA A 55 2.89 10.70 4.89
CA ALA A 55 4.34 10.64 5.07
C ALA A 55 4.89 11.97 5.62
N ALA A 56 4.39 13.11 5.13
CA ALA A 56 4.74 14.42 5.69
C ALA A 56 4.34 14.57 7.16
N LYS A 57 3.14 14.11 7.53
CA LYS A 57 2.66 14.10 8.93
C LYS A 57 3.46 13.14 9.82
N ALA A 58 3.99 12.07 9.23
CA ALA A 58 4.75 11.09 9.98
C ALA A 58 6.10 11.66 10.45
N LYS A 59 6.74 12.56 9.70
CA LYS A 59 8.08 13.10 10.02
C LYS A 59 8.25 13.57 11.47
N GLY A 60 9.42 13.33 12.05
CA GLY A 60 9.71 13.65 13.46
C GLY A 60 9.00 12.76 14.50
N GLY A 61 8.09 11.89 14.07
CA GLY A 61 7.44 10.85 14.89
C GLY A 61 8.30 9.61 15.15
N LYS A 62 7.95 8.74 16.09
CA LYS A 62 8.80 7.62 16.54
C LYS A 62 8.00 6.34 16.73
N GLY A 63 8.58 5.22 16.33
CA GLY A 63 7.95 3.92 16.44
C GLY A 63 6.75 3.81 15.51
N VAL A 64 5.71 3.12 15.98
CA VAL A 64 4.42 3.02 15.28
C VAL A 64 3.46 4.02 15.92
N ASP A 65 3.67 5.29 15.66
CA ASP A 65 2.69 6.33 15.98
C ASP A 65 1.52 6.29 14.99
N THR A 66 0.48 7.09 15.26
CA THR A 66 -0.74 7.08 14.44
C THR A 66 -0.48 7.37 12.96
N ALA A 67 0.35 8.38 12.65
CA ALA A 67 0.66 8.72 11.27
C ALA A 67 1.43 7.60 10.55
N PHE A 68 2.33 6.90 11.25
CA PHE A 68 3.04 5.75 10.70
C PHE A 68 2.12 4.55 10.47
N ASP A 69 1.21 4.27 11.40
CA ASP A 69 0.23 3.20 11.25
C ASP A 69 -0.77 3.49 10.12
N ASP A 70 -1.18 4.76 9.97
CA ASP A 70 -1.99 5.21 8.83
C ASP A 70 -1.26 4.93 7.51
N LEU A 71 0.00 5.32 7.42
CA LEU A 71 0.84 5.09 6.24
C LEU A 71 0.99 3.58 5.92
N HIS A 72 1.10 2.73 6.95
CA HIS A 72 1.16 1.29 6.80
C HIS A 72 -0.13 0.70 6.19
N ASN A 73 -1.29 1.11 6.70
CA ASN A 73 -2.57 0.65 6.16
C ASN A 73 -2.80 1.19 4.74
N GLN A 74 -2.41 2.43 4.46
CA GLN A 74 -2.49 3.02 3.11
C GLN A 74 -1.56 2.31 2.11
N PHE A 75 -0.35 1.90 2.52
CA PHE A 75 0.56 1.13 1.66
C PHE A 75 -0.06 -0.21 1.23
N HIS A 76 -0.74 -0.91 2.13
CA HIS A 76 -1.47 -2.14 1.77
C HIS A 76 -2.68 -1.87 0.88
N ALA A 77 -3.43 -0.80 1.15
CA ALA A 77 -4.51 -0.36 0.27
C ALA A 77 -4.01 -0.09 -1.16
N LEU A 78 -2.84 0.57 -1.30
CA LEU A 78 -2.21 0.82 -2.59
C LEU A 78 -1.81 -0.49 -3.28
N ASN A 79 -1.17 -1.41 -2.55
CA ASN A 79 -0.75 -2.70 -3.11
C ASN A 79 -1.92 -3.53 -3.64
N ASP A 80 -3.06 -3.50 -2.93
CA ASP A 80 -4.30 -4.18 -3.32
C ASP A 80 -4.97 -3.49 -4.51
N ALA A 81 -4.91 -2.16 -4.60
CA ALA A 81 -5.49 -1.42 -5.71
C ALA A 81 -4.87 -1.76 -7.08
N PHE A 82 -3.64 -2.30 -7.12
CA PHE A 82 -3.06 -2.85 -8.35
C PHE A 82 -3.87 -4.04 -8.91
N CYS A 83 -4.67 -4.75 -8.12
CA CYS A 83 -5.56 -5.79 -8.62
C CYS A 83 -6.75 -5.22 -9.41
N GLY A 84 -7.00 -3.90 -9.33
CA GLY A 84 -8.11 -3.21 -10.01
C GLY A 84 -7.77 -2.69 -11.41
N VAL A 85 -6.59 -3.02 -11.97
CA VAL A 85 -6.22 -2.64 -13.34
C VAL A 85 -6.88 -3.56 -14.38
N THR A 86 -7.18 -3.02 -15.54
CA THR A 86 -7.76 -3.78 -16.66
C THR A 86 -6.70 -4.56 -17.42
N GLU A 87 -7.10 -5.63 -18.12
CA GLU A 87 -6.19 -6.40 -18.98
C GLU A 87 -5.51 -5.52 -20.06
N ALA A 88 -6.22 -4.53 -20.60
CA ALA A 88 -5.67 -3.59 -21.56
C ALA A 88 -4.52 -2.75 -20.95
N GLN A 89 -4.71 -2.25 -19.74
CA GLN A 89 -3.67 -1.51 -19.01
C GLN A 89 -2.47 -2.39 -18.68
N THR A 90 -2.67 -3.67 -18.35
CA THR A 90 -1.55 -4.58 -18.06
C THR A 90 -0.61 -4.84 -19.23
N LYS A 91 -1.02 -4.51 -20.46
CA LYS A 91 -0.22 -4.67 -21.68
C LYS A 91 0.59 -3.41 -22.03
N LEU A 92 0.42 -2.31 -21.29
CA LEU A 92 1.15 -1.07 -21.52
C LEU A 92 2.54 -1.13 -20.87
N PRO A 93 3.62 -0.69 -21.54
CA PRO A 93 4.94 -0.62 -20.92
C PRO A 93 4.99 0.22 -19.64
N ALA A 94 4.15 1.25 -19.55
CA ALA A 94 4.04 2.07 -18.34
C ALA A 94 3.46 1.29 -17.14
N TYR A 95 2.71 0.21 -17.37
CA TYR A 95 2.29 -0.67 -16.28
C TYR A 95 3.46 -1.50 -15.72
N ASP A 96 4.38 -1.97 -16.56
CA ASP A 96 5.61 -2.64 -16.11
C ASP A 96 6.48 -1.69 -15.27
N LEU A 97 6.54 -0.41 -15.66
CA LEU A 97 7.19 0.63 -14.88
C LEU A 97 6.47 0.87 -13.55
N ALA A 98 5.13 0.94 -13.54
CA ALA A 98 4.35 1.06 -12.29
C ALA A 98 4.58 -0.13 -11.34
N LEU A 99 4.73 -1.36 -11.86
CA LEU A 99 5.10 -2.53 -11.06
C LEU A 99 6.54 -2.46 -10.53
N THR A 100 7.43 -1.79 -11.23
CA THR A 100 8.79 -1.52 -10.75
C THR A 100 8.75 -0.57 -9.57
N HIS A 101 8.03 0.55 -9.72
CA HIS A 101 7.81 1.51 -8.63
C HIS A 101 7.15 0.86 -7.40
N LYS A 102 6.16 -0.01 -7.60
CA LYS A 102 5.54 -0.81 -6.52
C LYS A 102 6.58 -1.61 -5.73
N LYS A 103 7.55 -2.25 -6.40
CA LYS A 103 8.61 -3.02 -5.73
C LYS A 103 9.56 -2.11 -4.95
N GLU A 104 9.90 -0.94 -5.52
CA GLU A 104 10.76 0.05 -4.87
C GLU A 104 10.09 0.64 -3.62
N LEU A 105 8.81 0.97 -3.68
CA LEU A 105 8.02 1.34 -2.50
C LEU A 105 8.05 0.25 -1.43
N GLY A 106 7.92 -1.02 -1.80
CA GLY A 106 8.04 -2.14 -0.86
C GLY A 106 9.40 -2.21 -0.17
N ALA A 107 10.49 -1.99 -0.92
CA ALA A 107 11.83 -1.95 -0.35
C ALA A 107 12.04 -0.75 0.59
N ILE A 108 11.56 0.43 0.20
CA ILE A 108 11.61 1.65 1.02
C ILE A 108 10.79 1.46 2.30
N PHE A 109 9.56 0.98 2.18
CA PHE A 109 8.66 0.74 3.31
C PHE A 109 9.22 -0.30 4.29
N GLY A 110 9.88 -1.36 3.78
CA GLY A 110 10.59 -2.32 4.62
C GLY A 110 11.71 -1.68 5.45
N ARG A 111 12.50 -0.78 4.85
CA ARG A 111 13.54 -0.02 5.58
C ARG A 111 12.91 0.95 6.57
N LEU A 112 11.84 1.61 6.18
CA LEU A 112 11.08 2.51 7.04
C LEU A 112 10.55 1.76 8.28
N TRP A 113 10.00 0.55 8.12
CA TRP A 113 9.57 -0.30 9.23
C TRP A 113 10.73 -0.73 10.14
N LYS A 114 11.88 -1.07 9.55
CA LYS A 114 13.10 -1.40 10.30
C LYS A 114 13.59 -0.23 11.16
N PHE A 115 13.63 0.97 10.59
CA PHE A 115 14.19 2.17 11.21
C PHE A 115 13.16 3.08 11.89
N LYS A 116 11.91 2.65 12.05
CA LYS A 116 10.83 3.47 12.63
C LYS A 116 11.15 4.11 14.00
N GLY A 117 12.08 3.55 14.77
CA GLY A 117 12.51 4.10 16.06
C GLY A 117 13.69 5.09 15.98
N ASP A 118 14.32 5.24 14.82
CA ASP A 118 15.55 6.00 14.59
C ASP A 118 15.25 7.21 13.70
N GLN A 119 15.19 8.40 14.31
CA GLN A 119 14.64 9.62 13.69
C GLN A 119 15.32 10.03 12.38
N PRO A 120 16.66 10.15 12.30
CA PRO A 120 17.31 10.55 11.05
C PRO A 120 17.06 9.54 9.92
N GLN A 121 17.04 8.24 10.26
CA GLN A 121 16.77 7.19 9.28
C GLN A 121 15.30 7.16 8.86
N ARG A 122 14.36 7.31 9.80
CA ARG A 122 12.93 7.32 9.50
C ARG A 122 12.58 8.47 8.57
N ASP A 123 13.01 9.69 8.88
CA ASP A 123 12.71 10.86 8.06
C ASP A 123 13.35 10.76 6.67
N LEU A 124 14.60 10.28 6.57
CA LEU A 124 15.23 9.98 5.27
C LEU A 124 14.39 9.01 4.43
N HIS A 125 13.87 7.94 5.03
CA HIS A 125 13.08 6.96 4.30
C HIS A 125 11.66 7.45 3.97
N LEU A 126 11.09 8.35 4.77
CA LEU A 126 9.84 9.05 4.43
C LEU A 126 10.03 9.98 3.22
N ASP A 127 11.20 10.62 3.08
CA ASP A 127 11.53 11.43 1.91
C ASP A 127 11.71 10.59 0.64
N LEU A 128 12.40 9.45 0.75
CA LEU A 128 12.50 8.49 -0.35
C LEU A 128 11.12 7.96 -0.75
N LEU A 129 10.28 7.61 0.22
CA LEU A 129 8.92 7.14 -0.03
C LEU A 129 8.10 8.19 -0.77
N SER A 130 8.18 9.47 -0.36
CA SER A 130 7.43 10.56 -0.99
C SER A 130 7.87 10.78 -2.44
N THR A 131 9.18 10.69 -2.70
CA THR A 131 9.72 10.77 -4.07
C THR A 131 9.18 9.62 -4.92
N GLU A 132 9.25 8.39 -4.41
CA GLU A 132 8.81 7.20 -5.14
C GLU A 132 7.29 7.20 -5.39
N LEU A 133 6.48 7.69 -4.44
CA LEU A 133 5.04 7.87 -4.62
C LEU A 133 4.73 8.85 -5.74
N LYS A 134 5.54 9.90 -5.90
CA LYS A 134 5.39 10.87 -6.98
C LYS A 134 5.71 10.24 -8.35
N GLU A 135 6.83 9.53 -8.47
CA GLU A 135 7.22 8.82 -9.70
C GLU A 135 6.18 7.78 -10.11
N LEU A 136 5.68 7.00 -9.14
CA LEU A 136 4.57 6.07 -9.36
C LEU A 136 3.33 6.82 -9.86
N ARG A 137 2.94 7.90 -9.19
CA ARG A 137 1.76 8.70 -9.56
C ARG A 137 1.86 9.24 -10.98
N GLU A 138 3.02 9.76 -11.38
CA GLU A 138 3.26 10.25 -12.73
C GLU A 138 3.15 9.12 -13.77
N THR A 139 3.72 7.95 -13.47
CA THR A 139 3.57 6.75 -14.31
C THR A 139 2.11 6.32 -14.43
N LEU A 140 1.37 6.30 -13.32
CA LEU A 140 -0.05 5.93 -13.28
C LEU A 140 -0.91 6.85 -14.15
N GLN A 141 -0.61 8.15 -14.22
CA GLN A 141 -1.35 9.09 -15.09
C GLN A 141 -1.24 8.73 -16.58
N THR A 142 -0.17 8.04 -16.99
CA THR A 142 0.01 7.60 -18.39
C THR A 142 -0.85 6.38 -18.76
N ILE A 143 -1.40 5.68 -17.77
CA ILE A 143 -2.24 4.48 -17.95
C ILE A 143 -3.66 4.66 -17.39
N LYS A 144 -4.00 5.87 -16.91
CA LYS A 144 -5.31 6.22 -16.36
C LYS A 144 -6.40 6.18 -17.43
#